data_AF-K3WLX0-F1
#
_entry.id   AF-K3WLX0-F1
#
_cell.length_a   1.000
_cell.length_b   1.000
_cell.length_c   1.000
_cell.angle_alpha   90.00
_cell.angle_beta   90.00
_cell.angle_gamma   90.00
#
_symmetry.space_group_name_H-M   'P 1'
#
loop_
_entity.id
_entity.type
_entity.pdbx_description
1 polymer ?
#
loop_
_entity_poly.entity_id
_entity_poly.type
_entity_poly.pdbx_seq_one_letter_code
_entity_poly.pdbx_strand_id
1 'polypeptide(L)'
;MVEDMRTKAYPPLPPKGSARLAIVLPTTGDLCVRSLLPEPFQQQLVIHGDSSQFAMYAKFVVLRKFIVMSSEGDLYTQTVRTSLGFNDLPQQRLLSLPNISPWDIVKVLDLVQCYTANARWELVRVRWSSGMESWLPIELVQRNFVNLLQQFYVNTINSWGLRDRIYAHSIREYKTEVELWLHHSEFLNTCGANAPWQRWVDMRIR
;
A
#
# COMPACT_ATOMS: atom_id res chain seq x y z
N MET A 1 -4.29 29.11 6.47
CA MET A 1 -3.92 28.21 5.35
C MET A 1 -4.29 26.81 5.77
N VAL A 2 -5.30 26.21 5.14
CA VAL A 2 -5.63 24.79 5.37
C VAL A 2 -4.44 23.99 4.88
N GLU A 3 -3.73 23.36 5.80
CA GLU A 3 -2.60 22.48 5.49
C GLU A 3 -3.14 21.39 4.57
N ASP A 4 -2.71 21.37 3.30
CA ASP A 4 -3.23 20.43 2.32
C ASP A 4 -2.86 19.01 2.76
N MET A 5 -3.84 18.27 3.28
CA MET A 5 -3.66 16.90 3.79
C MET A 5 -3.00 15.98 2.75
N ARG A 6 -3.12 16.33 1.47
CA ARG A 6 -2.47 15.68 0.32
C ARG A 6 -0.95 15.70 0.40
N THR A 7 -0.37 16.57 1.23
CA THR A 7 1.08 16.77 1.35
C THR A 7 1.58 16.69 2.79
N LYS A 8 0.76 16.20 3.71
CA LYS A 8 1.18 16.02 5.11
C LYS A 8 2.07 14.79 5.24
N ALA A 9 3.27 14.97 5.77
CA ALA A 9 4.09 13.86 6.23
C ALA A 9 3.59 13.46 7.62
N TYR A 10 3.22 12.19 7.80
CA TYR A 10 2.82 11.67 9.11
C TYR A 10 4.04 11.13 9.86
N PRO A 11 4.08 11.29 11.19
CA PRO A 11 5.21 10.82 11.99
C PRO A 11 5.35 9.29 11.89
N PRO A 12 6.57 8.76 12.06
CA PRO A 12 6.76 7.32 12.14
C PRO A 12 6.05 6.74 13.37
N LEU A 13 5.53 5.52 13.25
CA LEU A 13 4.96 4.80 14.37
C LEU A 13 6.05 4.62 15.45
N PRO A 14 5.79 4.96 16.72
CA PRO A 14 6.76 4.79 17.79
C PRO A 14 7.20 3.32 17.93
N PRO A 15 8.46 3.08 18.31
CA PRO A 15 8.98 1.73 18.42
C PRO A 15 8.24 0.92 19.50
N LYS A 16 8.18 -0.39 19.30
CA LYS A 16 7.57 -1.32 20.26
C LYS A 16 8.28 -1.18 21.62
N GLY A 17 7.55 -0.74 22.64
CA GLY A 17 8.08 -0.50 23.99
C GLY A 17 8.06 0.98 24.43
N SER A 18 7.75 1.92 23.54
CA SER A 18 7.33 3.27 23.91
C SER A 18 5.93 3.28 24.54
N ALA A 19 5.37 4.46 24.84
CA ALA A 19 4.01 4.61 25.36
C ALA A 19 3.01 3.70 24.61
N ARG A 20 2.12 3.01 25.35
CA ARG A 20 1.18 2.05 24.76
C ARG A 20 0.21 2.78 23.83
N LEU A 21 0.48 2.70 22.54
CA LEU A 21 -0.44 3.09 21.47
C LEU A 21 -1.19 1.84 21.00
N ALA A 22 -2.51 1.84 21.15
CA ALA A 22 -3.36 0.83 20.53
C ALA A 22 -3.53 1.21 19.05
N ILE A 23 -3.09 0.34 18.14
CA ILE A 23 -3.21 0.54 16.70
C ILE A 23 -4.40 -0.24 16.18
N VAL A 24 -5.18 0.43 15.34
CA VAL A 24 -6.33 -0.15 14.65
C VAL A 24 -5.91 -0.44 13.22
N LEU A 25 -6.05 -1.70 12.81
CA LEU A 25 -5.83 -2.14 11.44
C LEU A 25 -7.17 -2.49 10.80
N PRO A 26 -7.43 -2.06 9.55
CA PRO A 26 -8.65 -2.41 8.85
C PRO A 26 -8.70 -3.92 8.60
N THR A 27 -9.87 -4.51 8.77
CA THR A 27 -10.10 -5.96 8.60
C THR A 27 -10.75 -6.31 7.27
N THR A 28 -11.35 -5.32 6.60
CA THR A 28 -12.03 -5.45 5.31
C THR A 28 -11.56 -4.37 4.34
N GLY A 29 -12.05 -4.45 3.09
CA GLY A 29 -11.71 -3.50 2.05
C GLY A 29 -10.25 -3.60 1.60
N ASP A 30 -9.84 -2.68 0.72
CA ASP A 30 -8.50 -2.74 0.14
C ASP A 30 -7.40 -2.23 1.09
N LEU A 31 -7.77 -1.48 2.14
CA LEU A 31 -6.80 -1.02 3.13
C LEU A 31 -6.26 -2.19 3.98
N CYS A 32 -7.06 -3.22 4.25
CA CYS A 32 -6.61 -4.37 5.05
C CYS A 32 -5.41 -5.09 4.40
N VAL A 33 -5.41 -5.11 3.06
CA VAL A 33 -4.35 -5.72 2.24
C VAL A 33 -3.00 -5.01 2.43
N ARG A 34 -3.03 -3.67 2.57
CA ARG A 34 -1.81 -2.86 2.75
C ARG A 34 -1.21 -3.02 4.14
N SER A 35 -2.06 -3.21 5.14
CA SER A 35 -1.66 -3.38 6.54
C SER A 35 -1.40 -4.84 6.95
N LEU A 36 -1.33 -5.79 6.01
CA LEU A 36 -1.06 -7.19 6.33
C LEU A 36 0.24 -7.33 7.13
N LEU A 37 0.19 -8.13 8.19
CA LEU A 37 1.37 -8.50 8.97
C LEU A 37 2.32 -9.37 8.13
N PRO A 38 3.61 -9.52 8.52
CA PRO A 38 4.62 -10.18 7.70
C PRO A 38 4.25 -11.60 7.21
N GLU A 39 3.71 -12.44 8.09
CA GLU A 39 3.36 -13.82 7.73
C GLU A 39 2.17 -13.91 6.75
N PRO A 40 1.00 -13.28 7.02
CA PRO A 40 -0.09 -13.22 6.03
C PRO A 40 0.33 -12.57 4.71
N PHE A 41 1.22 -11.58 4.75
CA PHE A 41 1.76 -10.95 3.55
C PHE A 41 2.59 -11.95 2.71
N GLN A 42 3.50 -12.68 3.35
CA GLN A 42 4.35 -13.66 2.67
C GLN A 42 3.51 -14.74 1.97
N GLN A 43 2.44 -15.22 2.63
CA GLN A 43 1.53 -16.22 2.05
C GLN A 43 0.79 -15.72 0.79
N GLN A 44 0.68 -14.40 0.61
CA GLN A 44 0.00 -13.75 -0.50
C GLN A 44 0.98 -13.16 -1.53
N LEU A 45 2.29 -13.43 -1.38
CA LEU A 45 3.35 -12.90 -2.24
C LEU A 45 3.51 -13.75 -3.52
N VAL A 46 2.42 -13.94 -4.27
CA VAL A 46 2.44 -14.64 -5.56
C VAL A 46 2.97 -13.69 -6.63
N ILE A 47 4.25 -13.85 -7.02
CA ILE A 47 4.96 -12.91 -7.90
C ILE A 47 5.00 -13.43 -9.33
N HIS A 48 4.69 -12.56 -10.30
CA HIS A 48 5.09 -12.77 -11.69
C HIS A 48 6.48 -12.20 -11.94
N GLY A 49 7.34 -12.95 -12.62
CA GLY A 49 8.69 -12.51 -12.94
C GLY A 49 9.19 -13.12 -14.24
N ASP A 50 10.18 -12.47 -14.83
CA ASP A 50 10.99 -13.08 -15.88
C ASP A 50 11.95 -14.09 -15.24
N SER A 51 12.04 -15.27 -15.86
CA SER A 51 13.06 -16.29 -15.56
C SER A 51 14.49 -15.71 -15.49
N SER A 52 14.82 -14.70 -16.29
CA SER A 52 16.12 -14.03 -16.27
C SER A 52 16.43 -13.33 -14.93
N GLN A 53 15.40 -12.99 -14.16
CA GLN A 53 15.51 -12.29 -12.87
C GLN A 53 15.45 -13.22 -11.66
N PHE A 54 15.38 -14.54 -11.88
CA PHE A 54 15.22 -15.53 -10.80
C PHE A 54 16.31 -15.41 -9.72
N ALA A 55 17.55 -15.11 -10.11
CA ALA A 55 18.67 -14.91 -9.19
C ALA A 55 18.41 -13.77 -8.18
N MET A 56 17.62 -12.75 -8.55
CA MET A 56 17.27 -11.65 -7.65
C MET A 56 16.38 -12.11 -6.50
N TYR A 57 15.60 -13.18 -6.70
CA TYR A 57 14.70 -13.73 -5.70
C TYR A 57 15.34 -14.84 -4.84
N ALA A 58 16.58 -15.24 -5.12
CA ALA A 58 17.28 -16.22 -4.29
C ALA A 58 17.41 -15.75 -2.84
N LYS A 59 17.74 -14.46 -2.63
CA LYS A 59 17.74 -13.79 -1.33
C LYS A 59 17.60 -12.28 -1.54
N PHE A 60 16.53 -11.71 -1.00
CA PHE A 60 16.19 -10.30 -1.18
C PHE A 60 15.53 -9.73 0.07
N VAL A 61 15.42 -8.42 0.11
CA VAL A 61 14.70 -7.71 1.16
C VAL A 61 13.50 -7.03 0.55
N VAL A 62 12.36 -7.20 1.20
CA VAL A 62 11.12 -6.49 0.91
C VAL A 62 10.93 -5.38 1.93
N LEU A 63 10.70 -4.17 1.43
CA LEU A 63 10.34 -2.99 2.20
C LEU A 63 8.89 -2.61 1.89
N ARG A 64 8.10 -2.49 2.94
CA ARG A 64 6.71 -2.06 2.91
C ARG A 64 6.56 -0.78 3.69
N LYS A 65 5.79 0.15 3.15
CA LYS A 65 5.39 1.39 3.83
C LYS A 65 3.89 1.55 3.71
N PHE A 66 3.22 1.82 4.82
CA PHE A 66 1.79 2.04 4.86
C PHE A 66 1.44 2.94 6.05
N ILE A 67 0.32 3.64 5.95
CA ILE A 67 -0.25 4.37 7.08
C ILE A 67 -0.96 3.39 8.03
N VAL A 68 -0.89 3.68 9.34
CA VAL A 68 -1.70 3.04 10.38
C VAL A 68 -2.36 4.11 11.25
N MET A 69 -3.41 3.72 11.96
CA MET A 69 -4.14 4.64 12.84
C MET A 69 -4.13 4.16 14.29
N SER A 70 -3.99 5.09 15.25
CA SER A 70 -4.22 4.80 16.66
C SER A 70 -5.72 4.71 16.98
N SER A 71 -6.07 4.10 18.11
CA SER A 71 -7.44 4.13 18.64
C SER A 71 -7.96 5.55 18.90
N GLU A 72 -7.06 6.53 19.01
CA GLU A 72 -7.36 7.95 19.20
C GLU A 72 -7.48 8.72 17.87
N GLY A 73 -7.34 8.04 16.73
CA GLY A 73 -7.50 8.62 15.39
C GLY A 73 -6.26 9.31 14.82
N ASP A 74 -5.11 9.19 15.48
CA ASP A 74 -3.85 9.72 14.98
C ASP A 74 -3.26 8.79 13.92
N LEU A 75 -2.77 9.38 12.84
CA LEU A 75 -2.16 8.67 11.72
C LEU A 75 -0.64 8.64 11.84
N TYR A 76 -0.06 7.47 11.59
CA TYR A 76 1.38 7.22 11.61
C TYR A 76 1.83 6.50 10.34
N THR A 77 3.08 6.70 9.95
CA THR A 77 3.73 5.88 8.93
C THR A 77 4.37 4.66 9.58
N GLN A 78 4.08 3.47 9.04
CA GLN A 78 4.71 2.23 9.43
C GLN A 78 5.60 1.72 8.30
N THR A 79 6.85 1.37 8.63
CA THR A 79 7.78 0.74 7.70
C THR A 79 8.12 -0.66 8.20
N VAL A 80 7.91 -1.66 7.35
CA VAL A 80 8.24 -3.06 7.64
C VAL A 80 9.30 -3.53 6.67
N ARG A 81 10.34 -4.17 7.20
CA ARG A 81 11.44 -4.75 6.44
C ARG A 81 11.50 -6.25 6.70
N THR A 82 11.45 -7.04 5.64
CA THR A 82 11.46 -8.51 5.73
C THR A 82 12.50 -9.07 4.75
N SER A 83 13.40 -9.91 5.26
CA SER A 83 14.32 -10.67 4.42
C SER A 83 13.61 -11.94 3.96
N LEU A 84 13.58 -12.17 2.65
CA LEU A 84 12.94 -13.32 2.02
C LEU A 84 13.91 -13.99 1.05
N GLY A 85 13.67 -15.26 0.74
CA GLY A 85 14.27 -15.98 -0.36
C GLY A 85 13.21 -16.67 -1.21
N PHE A 86 13.67 -17.39 -2.22
CA PHE A 86 12.78 -18.07 -3.15
C PHE A 86 11.88 -19.11 -2.45
N ASN A 87 12.41 -19.77 -1.43
CA ASN A 87 11.69 -20.78 -0.65
C ASN A 87 10.58 -20.19 0.22
N ASP A 88 10.62 -18.88 0.46
CA ASP A 88 9.61 -18.15 1.22
C ASP A 88 8.39 -17.78 0.36
N LEU A 89 8.51 -17.88 -0.97
CA LEU A 89 7.43 -17.57 -1.89
C LEU A 89 6.36 -18.67 -1.87
N PRO A 90 5.07 -18.31 -2.05
CA PRO A 90 4.00 -19.28 -2.17
C PRO A 90 4.31 -20.31 -3.27
N GLN A 91 4.19 -21.60 -2.92
CA GLN A 91 4.48 -22.71 -3.83
C GLN A 91 5.91 -22.72 -4.39
N GLN A 92 6.83 -21.95 -3.77
CA GLN A 92 8.24 -21.84 -4.15
C GLN A 92 8.39 -21.63 -5.66
N ARG A 93 7.64 -20.65 -6.20
CA ARG A 93 7.66 -20.37 -7.64
C ARG A 93 7.42 -18.90 -7.95
N LEU A 94 7.97 -18.48 -9.09
CA LEU A 94 7.54 -17.29 -9.81
C LEU A 94 6.58 -17.73 -10.90
N LEU A 95 5.52 -16.94 -11.09
CA LEU A 95 4.66 -17.08 -12.25
C LEU A 95 5.33 -16.42 -13.46
N SER A 96 5.11 -16.96 -14.64
CA SER A 96 5.56 -16.32 -15.88
C SER A 96 4.90 -14.95 -16.04
N LEU A 97 5.60 -14.03 -16.71
CA LEU A 97 5.00 -12.74 -17.06
C LEU A 97 3.75 -12.96 -17.92
N PRO A 98 2.61 -12.39 -17.51
CA PRO A 98 1.37 -12.55 -18.26
C PRO A 98 1.40 -11.67 -19.53
N ASN A 99 0.70 -12.11 -20.57
CA ASN A 99 0.35 -11.23 -21.68
C ASN A 99 -0.91 -10.45 -21.26
N ILE A 100 -0.75 -9.17 -20.94
CA ILE A 100 -1.79 -8.39 -20.26
C ILE A 100 -2.60 -7.55 -21.25
N SER A 101 -3.91 -7.72 -21.25
CA SER A 101 -4.88 -6.86 -21.93
C SER A 101 -5.30 -5.69 -21.05
N PRO A 102 -5.65 -4.50 -21.59
CA PRO A 102 -6.04 -3.30 -20.82
C PRO A 102 -7.20 -3.46 -19.83
N TRP A 103 -7.92 -4.58 -19.87
CA TRP A 103 -9.09 -4.86 -19.00
C TRP A 103 -8.82 -5.96 -17.97
N ASP A 104 -7.63 -6.57 -18.00
CA ASP A 104 -7.32 -7.71 -17.13
C ASP A 104 -7.08 -7.29 -15.69
N ILE A 105 -6.58 -6.07 -15.47
CA ILE A 105 -6.32 -5.51 -14.14
C ILE A 105 -7.37 -4.46 -13.85
N VAL A 106 -8.08 -4.63 -12.73
CA VAL A 106 -9.13 -3.72 -12.29
C VAL A 106 -8.68 -2.78 -11.17
N LYS A 107 -7.59 -3.12 -10.47
CA LYS A 107 -7.08 -2.31 -9.35
C LYS A 107 -5.61 -2.57 -9.03
N VAL A 108 -4.92 -1.53 -8.58
CA VAL A 108 -3.62 -1.64 -7.89
C VAL A 108 -3.86 -1.44 -6.39
N LEU A 109 -3.45 -2.43 -5.59
CA LEU A 109 -3.81 -2.55 -4.18
C LEU A 109 -2.69 -2.14 -3.24
N ASP A 110 -1.45 -2.53 -3.53
CA ASP A 110 -0.29 -2.32 -2.67
C ASP A 110 1.00 -2.18 -3.50
N LEU A 111 2.06 -1.66 -2.87
CA LEU A 111 3.39 -1.49 -3.45
C LEU A 111 4.44 -1.97 -2.45
N VAL A 112 5.45 -2.67 -2.94
CA VAL A 112 6.66 -2.96 -2.18
C VAL A 112 7.90 -2.56 -2.95
N GLN A 113 8.93 -2.15 -2.22
CA GLN A 113 10.28 -1.98 -2.74
C GLN A 113 11.10 -3.21 -2.38
N CYS A 114 11.69 -3.83 -3.39
CA CYS A 114 12.55 -4.97 -3.24
C CYS A 114 14.00 -4.58 -3.55
N TYR A 115 14.94 -5.17 -2.82
CA TYR A 115 16.35 -4.96 -3.10
C TYR A 115 17.23 -6.13 -2.67
N THR A 116 18.35 -6.24 -3.38
CA THR A 116 19.52 -7.02 -2.99
C THR A 116 20.67 -6.06 -2.69
N ALA A 117 21.88 -6.57 -2.51
CA ALA A 117 23.07 -5.73 -2.46
C ALA A 117 23.30 -4.95 -3.78
N ASN A 118 22.86 -5.51 -4.91
CA ASN A 118 23.27 -5.06 -6.25
C ASN A 118 22.11 -4.53 -7.11
N ALA A 119 20.86 -4.76 -6.70
CA ALA A 119 19.69 -4.41 -7.49
C ALA A 119 18.55 -3.89 -6.62
N ARG A 120 17.70 -3.05 -7.22
CA ARG A 120 16.45 -2.55 -6.63
C ARG A 120 15.35 -2.64 -7.68
N TRP A 121 14.17 -3.05 -7.26
CA TRP A 121 12.99 -3.12 -8.10
C TRP A 121 11.74 -2.90 -7.26
N GLU A 122 10.61 -2.67 -7.93
CA GLU A 122 9.34 -2.42 -7.28
C GLU A 122 8.31 -3.42 -7.77
N LEU A 123 7.51 -3.94 -6.84
CA LEU A 123 6.39 -4.81 -7.17
C LEU A 123 5.11 -4.14 -6.71
N VAL A 124 4.08 -4.21 -7.54
CA VAL A 124 2.73 -3.77 -7.20
C VAL A 124 1.80 -4.96 -7.12
N ARG A 125 0.97 -5.00 -6.08
CA ARG A 125 -0.11 -5.97 -5.97
C ARG A 125 -1.27 -5.48 -6.80
N VAL A 126 -1.78 -6.34 -7.66
CA VAL A 126 -2.90 -6.05 -8.55
C VAL A 126 -4.06 -6.99 -8.29
N ARG A 127 -5.28 -6.50 -8.52
CA ARG A 127 -6.48 -7.33 -8.62
C ARG A 127 -6.84 -7.52 -10.08
N TRP A 128 -6.98 -8.78 -10.46
CA TRP A 128 -7.40 -9.18 -11.80
C TRP A 128 -8.92 -9.11 -11.92
N SER A 129 -9.44 -8.99 -13.14
CA SER A 129 -10.88 -9.07 -13.44
C SER A 129 -11.51 -10.39 -12.99
N SER A 130 -10.72 -11.46 -12.92
CA SER A 130 -11.10 -12.76 -12.36
C SER A 130 -11.26 -12.78 -10.83
N GLY A 131 -10.90 -11.69 -10.14
CA GLY A 131 -10.88 -11.62 -8.69
C GLY A 131 -9.59 -12.15 -8.04
N MET A 132 -8.69 -12.76 -8.83
CA MET A 132 -7.36 -13.15 -8.36
C MET A 132 -6.54 -11.92 -7.95
N GLU A 133 -5.56 -12.11 -7.08
CA GLU A 133 -4.56 -11.09 -6.75
C GLU A 133 -3.15 -11.65 -6.89
N SER A 134 -2.25 -10.88 -7.49
CA SER A 134 -0.84 -11.25 -7.63
C SER A 134 0.05 -10.00 -7.70
N TRP A 135 1.36 -10.21 -7.68
CA TRP A 135 2.37 -9.15 -7.70
C TRP A 135 3.05 -9.08 -9.06
N LEU A 136 3.11 -7.87 -9.61
CA LEU A 136 3.73 -7.58 -10.90
C LEU A 136 4.89 -6.58 -10.74
N PRO A 137 5.95 -6.66 -11.56
CA PRO A 137 6.89 -5.55 -11.73
C PRO A 137 6.15 -4.26 -12.10
N ILE A 138 6.48 -3.17 -11.40
CA ILE A 138 5.78 -1.90 -11.58
C ILE A 138 5.84 -1.40 -13.03
N GLU A 139 6.92 -1.72 -13.74
CA GLU A 139 7.17 -1.30 -15.12
C GLU A 139 6.10 -1.85 -16.08
N LEU A 140 5.55 -3.03 -15.81
CA LEU A 140 4.47 -3.61 -16.63
C LEU A 140 3.16 -2.85 -16.43
N VAL A 141 2.86 -2.45 -15.20
CA VAL A 141 1.65 -1.69 -14.87
C VAL A 141 1.79 -0.26 -15.38
N GLN A 142 2.97 0.35 -15.26
CA GLN A 142 3.23 1.71 -15.74
C GLN A 142 3.06 1.84 -17.25
N ARG A 143 3.36 0.81 -18.05
CA ARG A 143 3.21 0.86 -19.51
C ARG A 143 1.76 0.73 -19.97
N ASN A 144 0.96 -0.06 -19.26
CA ASN A 144 -0.35 -0.51 -19.76
C ASN A 144 -1.54 0.05 -18.95
N PHE A 145 -1.33 0.48 -17.70
CA PHE A 145 -2.39 0.83 -16.74
C PHE A 145 -2.06 2.11 -15.95
N VAL A 146 -1.63 3.15 -16.66
CA VAL A 146 -1.20 4.43 -16.06
C VAL A 146 -2.24 4.99 -15.10
N ASN A 147 -3.53 4.98 -15.47
CA ASN A 147 -4.59 5.56 -14.64
C ASN A 147 -4.76 4.83 -13.30
N LEU A 148 -4.72 3.49 -13.30
CA LEU A 148 -4.79 2.70 -12.06
C LEU A 148 -3.59 2.97 -11.17
N LEU A 149 -2.41 3.13 -11.77
CA LEU A 149 -1.19 3.44 -11.03
C LEU A 149 -1.20 4.87 -10.46
N GLN A 150 -1.75 5.84 -11.21
CA GLN A 150 -1.95 7.21 -10.74
C GLN A 150 -2.92 7.28 -9.55
N GLN A 151 -4.05 6.57 -9.65
CA GLN A 151 -4.99 6.43 -8.53
C GLN A 151 -4.29 5.85 -7.30
N PHE A 152 -3.49 4.79 -7.49
CA PHE A 152 -2.76 4.16 -6.40
C PHE A 152 -1.71 5.09 -5.77
N TYR A 153 -0.94 5.85 -6.56
CA TYR A 153 0.02 6.80 -6.02
C TYR A 153 -0.65 7.88 -5.18
N VAL A 154 -1.80 8.40 -5.59
CA VAL A 154 -2.58 9.35 -4.77
C VAL A 154 -3.10 8.68 -3.50
N ASN A 155 -3.56 7.42 -3.60
CA ASN A 155 -4.02 6.62 -2.46
C ASN A 155 -2.91 6.21 -1.47
N THR A 156 -1.64 6.47 -1.77
CA THR A 156 -0.47 6.07 -0.95
C THR A 156 0.57 7.19 -0.79
N ILE A 157 0.16 8.42 -1.13
CA ILE A 157 1.03 9.60 -1.18
C ILE A 157 1.67 9.90 0.18
N ASN A 158 0.97 9.59 1.28
CA ASN A 158 1.41 9.88 2.64
C ASN A 158 2.33 8.78 3.20
N SER A 159 2.14 7.51 2.81
CA SER A 159 3.01 6.40 3.21
C SER A 159 4.32 6.34 2.43
N TRP A 160 4.25 6.51 1.10
CA TRP A 160 5.40 6.28 0.23
C TRP A 160 6.09 7.57 -0.19
N GLY A 161 5.40 8.71 -0.13
CA GLY A 161 5.98 10.01 -0.50
C GLY A 161 6.25 10.17 -2.00
N LEU A 162 5.55 9.43 -2.86
CA LEU A 162 5.78 9.37 -4.32
C LEU A 162 5.23 10.59 -5.09
N ARG A 163 5.36 11.79 -4.53
CA ARG A 163 4.75 13.02 -5.08
C ARG A 163 5.22 13.29 -6.50
N ASP A 164 6.50 13.06 -6.76
CA ASP A 164 7.12 13.30 -8.06
C ASP A 164 6.62 12.34 -9.15
N ARG A 165 5.89 11.27 -8.77
CA ARG A 165 5.30 10.30 -9.70
C ARG A 165 3.82 10.58 -10.00
N ILE A 166 3.23 11.59 -9.35
CA ILE A 166 1.80 11.89 -9.44
C ILE A 166 1.58 13.05 -10.40
N TYR A 167 0.69 12.85 -11.38
CA TYR A 167 0.26 13.93 -12.24
C TYR A 167 -0.65 14.91 -11.50
N ALA A 168 -0.51 16.21 -11.80
CA ALA A 168 -1.24 17.26 -11.10
C ALA A 168 -2.78 17.10 -11.15
N HIS A 169 -3.32 16.55 -12.26
CA HIS A 169 -4.77 16.30 -12.38
C HIS A 169 -5.23 15.14 -11.49
N SER A 170 -4.44 14.06 -11.38
CA SER A 170 -4.75 12.87 -10.57
C SER A 170 -5.06 13.21 -9.11
N ILE A 171 -4.38 14.21 -8.55
CA ILE A 171 -4.56 14.65 -7.15
C ILE A 171 -5.99 15.15 -6.89
N ARG A 172 -6.65 15.72 -7.89
CA ARG A 172 -8.02 16.24 -7.78
C ARG A 172 -9.08 15.19 -8.08
N GLU A 173 -8.72 14.17 -8.87
CA GLU A 173 -9.63 13.14 -9.34
C GLU A 173 -9.76 11.96 -8.37
N TYR A 174 -8.69 11.63 -7.66
CA TYR A 174 -8.65 10.45 -6.80
C TYR A 174 -8.65 10.80 -5.32
N LYS A 175 -9.26 9.92 -4.52
CA LYS A 175 -9.20 10.01 -3.05
C LYS A 175 -7.76 9.89 -2.58
N THR A 176 -7.38 10.70 -1.62
CA THR A 176 -6.09 10.59 -0.93
C THR A 176 -6.05 9.37 -0.02
N GLU A 177 -4.84 8.97 0.39
CA GLU A 177 -4.66 7.93 1.41
C GLU A 177 -5.47 8.23 2.68
N VAL A 178 -5.42 9.46 3.17
CA VAL A 178 -6.16 9.91 4.37
C VAL A 178 -7.67 9.77 4.17
N GLU A 179 -8.19 10.17 3.01
CA GLU A 179 -9.62 10.01 2.70
C GLU A 179 -10.05 8.55 2.64
N LEU A 180 -9.18 7.64 2.22
CA LEU A 180 -9.50 6.21 2.28
C LEU A 180 -9.68 5.74 3.73
N TRP A 181 -8.87 6.23 4.67
CA TRP A 181 -9.01 5.93 6.10
C TRP A 181 -10.25 6.58 6.71
N LEU A 182 -10.45 7.89 6.47
CA LEU A 182 -11.59 8.66 7.00
C LEU A 182 -12.95 8.12 6.53
N HIS A 183 -13.02 7.60 5.31
CA HIS A 183 -14.26 7.09 4.72
C HIS A 183 -14.36 5.56 4.74
N HIS A 184 -13.49 4.87 5.48
CA HIS A 184 -13.56 3.42 5.63
C HIS A 184 -14.74 3.04 6.53
N SER A 185 -15.61 2.14 6.07
CA SER A 185 -16.86 1.77 6.74
C SER A 185 -16.65 1.24 8.16
N GLU A 186 -15.57 0.49 8.39
CA GLU A 186 -15.24 -0.05 9.72
C GLU A 186 -15.03 1.04 10.76
N PHE A 187 -14.46 2.18 10.35
CA PHE A 187 -14.11 3.26 11.25
C PHE A 187 -15.22 4.30 11.40
N LEU A 188 -16.17 4.33 10.48
CA LEU A 188 -17.39 5.14 10.58
C LEU A 188 -18.35 4.63 11.65
N ASN A 189 -18.33 3.33 11.96
CA ASN A 189 -19.29 2.68 12.87
C ASN A 189 -18.73 2.31 14.25
N THR A 190 -17.41 2.22 14.41
CA THR A 190 -16.78 1.78 15.69
C THR A 190 -16.51 2.93 16.66
N CYS A 191 -16.52 4.17 16.20
CA CYS A 191 -16.32 5.32 17.06
C CYS A 191 -17.69 5.97 17.31
N GLY A 192 -18.24 5.81 18.52
CA GLY A 192 -19.46 6.50 18.96
C GLY A 192 -19.33 8.03 18.88
N ALA A 193 -20.38 8.78 19.23
CA ALA A 193 -20.56 10.24 19.01
C ALA A 193 -19.49 11.22 19.55
N ASN A 194 -18.36 10.72 20.05
CA ASN A 194 -17.12 11.44 20.37
C ASN A 194 -15.93 10.91 19.54
N ALA A 195 -16.21 10.49 18.31
CA ALA A 195 -15.24 9.85 17.44
C ALA A 195 -14.11 10.83 17.10
N PRO A 196 -12.84 10.40 17.11
CA PRO A 196 -11.73 11.21 16.62
C PRO A 196 -11.99 11.81 15.23
N TRP A 197 -12.73 11.08 14.39
CA TRP A 197 -13.19 11.50 13.07
C TRP A 197 -14.02 12.79 13.06
N GLN A 198 -14.82 13.08 14.11
CA GLN A 198 -15.56 14.34 14.22
C GLN A 198 -14.63 15.55 14.35
N ARG A 199 -13.49 15.44 15.07
CA ARG A 199 -12.48 16.51 15.11
C ARG A 199 -11.89 16.80 13.73
N TRP A 200 -11.76 15.79 12.87
CA TRP A 200 -11.26 15.94 11.51
C TRP A 200 -12.33 16.44 10.52
N VAL A 201 -13.60 16.04 10.69
CA VAL A 201 -14.74 16.57 9.93
C VAL A 201 -14.96 18.05 10.26
N ASP A 202 -14.86 18.44 11.54
CA ASP A 202 -15.01 19.84 11.97
C ASP A 202 -13.88 20.75 11.43
N MET A 203 -12.68 20.22 11.18
CA MET A 203 -11.59 20.96 10.52
C MET A 203 -11.80 21.13 9.00
N ARG A 204 -12.71 20.37 8.36
CA ARG A 204 -13.07 20.57 6.94
C ARG A 204 -14.18 21.61 6.74
N ILE A 205 -14.89 22.02 7.80
CA ILE A 205 -16.04 22.94 7.75
C ILE A 205 -15.65 24.38 8.18
N ARG A 206 -14.35 24.68 8.35
CA ARG A 206 -13.86 26.06 8.62
C ARG A 206 -12.89 26.55 7.56
#